data_AF-A0A382B1P6-F1
#
_entry.id   AF-A0A382B1P6-F1
#
_cell.length_a   1.000
_cell.length_b   1.000
_cell.length_c   1.000
_cell.angle_alpha   90.00
_cell.angle_beta   90.00
_cell.angle_gamma   90.00
#
_symmetry.space_group_name_H-M   'P 1'
#
loop_
_entity.id
_entity.type
_entity.pdbx_description
1 polymer ?
#
loop_
_entity_poly.entity_id
_entity_poly.type
_entity_poly.pdbx_seq_one_letter_code
_entity_poly.pdbx_strand_id
1 'polypeptide(L)'
;VVSDTSDNIAYVAPVSVYVDNEINDITPPIGTISNPLSGQTVSDTVAFTVIAQDDYGVAEVEFFIDGGTVTVDTLSPYQYDWDTTTLENGSQHTLSATVTDDAAHTTIVQPVLVTVSN
;
A
#
# COMPACT_ATOMS: atom_id res chain seq x y z
N VAL A 1 -15.70 4.71 44.83
CA VAL A 1 -15.88 4.55 46.28
C VAL A 1 -17.31 4.92 46.61
N VAL A 2 -17.99 4.13 47.42
CA VAL A 2 -19.35 4.45 47.88
C VAL A 2 -19.28 4.63 49.38
N SER A 3 -19.82 5.74 49.88
CA SER A 3 -19.92 6.04 51.30
C SER A 3 -21.39 6.25 51.69
N ASP A 4 -21.82 5.69 52.82
CA ASP A 4 -23.16 5.94 53.37
C ASP A 4 -23.15 7.06 54.42
N THR A 5 -24.34 7.46 54.89
CA THR A 5 -24.52 8.53 55.91
C THR A 5 -24.02 8.17 57.31
N SER A 6 -23.43 6.97 57.47
CA SER A 6 -22.82 6.49 58.72
C SER A 6 -21.29 6.34 58.58
N ASP A 7 -20.69 6.97 57.56
CA ASP A 7 -19.25 6.95 57.27
C ASP A 7 -18.67 5.54 56.95
N ASN A 8 -19.51 4.58 56.54
CA ASN A 8 -19.00 3.30 56.04
C ASN A 8 -18.45 3.47 54.62
N ILE A 9 -17.19 3.08 54.40
CA ILE A 9 -16.52 3.18 53.11
C ILE A 9 -16.41 1.79 52.46
N ALA A 10 -17.00 1.63 51.28
CA ALA A 10 -16.81 0.46 50.43
C ALA A 10 -15.94 0.82 49.20
N TYR A 11 -14.87 0.07 49.00
CA TYR A 11 -14.05 0.13 47.80
C TYR A 11 -14.67 -0.77 46.74
N VAL A 12 -15.11 -0.17 45.63
CA VAL A 12 -15.53 -0.94 44.45
C VAL A 12 -14.26 -1.41 43.77
N ALA A 13 -14.15 -2.71 43.51
CA ALA A 13 -13.03 -3.24 42.73
C ALA A 13 -13.01 -2.55 41.34
N PRO A 14 -11.84 -2.16 40.83
CA PRO A 14 -11.76 -1.56 39.50
C PRO A 14 -12.25 -2.56 38.45
N VAL A 15 -12.97 -2.06 37.45
CA VAL A 15 -13.28 -2.83 36.24
C VAL A 15 -12.08 -2.71 35.32
N SER A 16 -11.42 -3.83 35.03
CA SER A 16 -10.43 -3.91 33.96
C SER A 16 -11.16 -4.15 32.65
N VAL A 17 -10.92 -3.28 31.66
CA VAL A 17 -11.34 -3.50 30.27
C VAL A 17 -10.12 -3.89 29.44
N TYR A 18 -10.29 -4.83 28.54
CA TYR A 18 -9.30 -5.14 27.51
C TYR A 18 -9.71 -4.41 26.23
N VAL A 19 -8.83 -3.58 25.69
CA VAL A 19 -9.01 -2.98 24.37
C VAL A 19 -8.30 -3.90 23.39
N ASP A 20 -9.09 -4.62 22.59
CA ASP A 20 -8.58 -5.44 21.50
C ASP A 20 -8.70 -4.66 20.19
N ASN A 21 -7.56 -4.24 19.64
CA ASN A 21 -7.47 -3.54 18.36
C ASN A 21 -6.78 -4.41 17.30
N GLU A 22 -6.65 -5.74 17.50
CA GLU A 22 -6.10 -6.60 16.46
C GLU A 22 -7.08 -6.73 15.29
N ILE A 23 -6.60 -6.37 14.10
CA ILE A 23 -7.19 -6.83 12.85
C ILE A 23 -6.68 -8.27 12.68
N ASN A 24 -7.53 -9.27 12.91
CA ASN A 24 -7.25 -10.67 12.61
C ASN A 24 -7.46 -10.94 11.11
N ASP A 25 -6.75 -10.16 10.30
CA ASP A 25 -6.61 -10.41 8.89
C ASP A 25 -5.42 -11.35 8.68
N ILE A 26 -5.59 -12.30 7.77
CA ILE A 26 -4.60 -13.31 7.40
C ILE A 26 -4.50 -13.47 5.87
N THR A 27 -5.27 -12.68 5.11
CA THR A 27 -5.36 -12.75 3.66
C THR A 27 -4.39 -11.72 3.09
N PRO A 28 -3.38 -12.10 2.29
CA PRO A 28 -2.54 -11.12 1.64
C PRO A 28 -3.30 -10.32 0.58
N PRO A 29 -2.91 -9.05 0.32
CA PRO A 29 -3.55 -8.23 -0.69
C PRO A 29 -3.26 -8.77 -2.09
N ILE A 30 -4.06 -8.38 -3.07
CA ILE A 30 -3.79 -8.61 -4.50
C ILE A 30 -3.48 -7.30 -5.21
N GLY A 31 -2.61 -7.36 -6.21
CA GLY A 31 -2.26 -6.18 -7.00
C GLY A 31 -1.91 -6.49 -8.46
N THR A 32 -2.22 -5.57 -9.37
CA THR A 32 -1.84 -5.64 -10.77
C THR A 32 -1.47 -4.26 -11.32
N ILE A 33 -0.44 -4.21 -12.16
CA ILE A 33 -0.11 -3.01 -12.93
C ILE A 33 -1.13 -2.89 -14.07
N SER A 34 -1.91 -1.82 -14.06
CA SER A 34 -2.94 -1.56 -15.06
C SER A 34 -2.45 -0.67 -16.20
N ASN A 35 -1.44 0.16 -15.93
CA ASN A 35 -0.71 0.95 -16.90
C ASN A 35 0.72 1.23 -16.39
N PRO A 36 1.75 1.19 -17.24
CA PRO A 36 1.75 0.73 -18.63
C PRO A 36 1.57 -0.80 -18.76
N LEU A 37 1.24 -1.25 -19.96
CA LEU A 37 1.17 -2.68 -20.29
C LEU A 37 2.56 -3.25 -20.60
N SER A 38 2.75 -4.54 -20.34
CA SER A 38 4.01 -5.22 -20.68
C SER A 38 4.29 -5.18 -22.19
N GLY A 39 5.53 -4.81 -22.54
CA GLY A 39 5.99 -4.62 -23.91
C GLY A 39 5.62 -3.26 -24.53
N GLN A 40 4.95 -2.37 -23.79
CA GLN A 40 4.53 -1.07 -24.30
C GLN A 40 5.74 -0.15 -24.55
N THR A 41 5.69 0.61 -25.64
CA THR A 41 6.55 1.77 -25.85
C THR A 41 5.94 3.00 -25.18
N VAL A 42 6.73 3.71 -24.39
CA VAL A 42 6.29 4.85 -23.58
C VAL A 42 7.11 6.10 -23.88
N SER A 43 6.54 7.28 -23.65
CA SER A 43 7.17 8.59 -23.89
C SER A 43 6.60 9.65 -22.95
N ASP A 44 7.29 10.80 -22.86
CA ASP A 44 6.90 11.96 -22.07
C ASP A 44 6.63 11.61 -20.59
N THR A 45 5.40 11.78 -20.12
CA THR A 45 4.98 11.43 -18.77
C THR A 45 4.04 10.22 -18.84
N VAL A 46 4.40 9.17 -18.10
CA VAL A 46 3.69 7.89 -18.07
C VAL A 46 3.00 7.72 -16.72
N ALA A 47 1.69 7.55 -16.73
CA ALA A 47 0.92 7.25 -15.51
C ALA A 47 1.11 5.79 -15.09
N PHE A 48 2.10 5.49 -14.25
CA PHE A 48 2.28 4.16 -13.67
C PHE A 48 1.17 3.92 -12.63
N THR A 49 0.18 3.11 -12.97
CA THR A 49 -1.04 2.88 -12.18
C THR A 49 -1.16 1.43 -11.72
N VAL A 50 -1.42 1.24 -10.43
CA VAL A 50 -1.61 -0.09 -9.81
C VAL A 50 -3.03 -0.22 -9.27
N ILE A 51 -3.69 -1.33 -9.61
CA ILE A 51 -4.95 -1.72 -8.99
C ILE A 51 -4.59 -2.64 -7.83
N ALA A 52 -4.99 -2.26 -6.61
CA ALA A 52 -4.77 -3.04 -5.40
C ALA A 52 -6.10 -3.27 -4.67
N GLN A 53 -6.29 -4.47 -4.12
CA GLN A 53 -7.48 -4.86 -3.37
C GLN A 53 -7.10 -5.83 -2.25
N ASP A 54 -7.86 -5.76 -1.16
CA ASP A 54 -7.75 -6.61 0.01
C ASP A 54 -9.14 -6.70 0.70
N ASP A 55 -9.40 -7.69 1.55
CA ASP A 55 -10.69 -7.83 2.24
C ASP A 55 -10.88 -6.86 3.42
N TYR A 56 -9.80 -6.35 4.02
CA TYR A 56 -9.85 -5.34 5.09
C TYR A 56 -9.42 -3.96 4.60
N GLY A 57 -8.37 -3.89 3.79
CA GLY A 57 -7.85 -2.60 3.33
C GLY A 57 -6.43 -2.70 2.82
N VAL A 58 -6.08 -1.80 1.91
CA VAL A 58 -4.71 -1.65 1.42
C VAL A 58 -4.10 -0.41 2.07
N ALA A 59 -3.05 -0.62 2.85
CA ALA A 59 -2.34 0.45 3.54
C ALA A 59 -1.53 1.29 2.56
N GLU A 60 -0.78 0.65 1.65
CA GLU A 60 0.10 1.34 0.71
C GLU A 60 0.46 0.51 -0.53
N VAL A 61 0.91 1.21 -1.57
CA VAL A 61 1.55 0.66 -2.75
C VAL A 61 2.91 1.34 -2.93
N GLU A 62 3.99 0.56 -2.83
CA GLU A 62 5.35 1.00 -3.16
C GLU A 62 5.65 0.72 -4.63
N PHE A 63 6.06 1.74 -5.37
CA PHE A 63 6.37 1.67 -6.79
C PHE A 63 7.88 1.56 -6.99
N PHE A 64 8.29 0.73 -7.94
CA PHE A 64 9.69 0.50 -8.28
C PHE A 64 9.94 0.61 -9.78
N ILE A 65 11.08 1.18 -10.14
CA ILE A 65 11.62 1.19 -11.51
C ILE A 65 13.04 0.63 -11.45
N ASP A 66 13.30 -0.40 -12.26
CA ASP A 66 14.57 -1.13 -12.31
C ASP A 66 15.04 -1.64 -10.93
N GLY A 67 14.08 -1.98 -10.08
CA GLY A 67 14.30 -2.49 -8.72
C GLY A 67 14.55 -1.42 -7.65
N GLY A 68 14.60 -0.13 -8.03
CA GLY A 68 14.70 0.98 -7.08
C GLY A 68 13.32 1.56 -6.74
N THR A 69 13.05 1.79 -5.45
CA THR A 69 11.83 2.51 -5.01
C THR A 69 11.81 3.91 -5.61
N VAL A 70 10.68 4.29 -6.18
CA VAL A 70 10.45 5.65 -6.71
C VAL A 70 9.42 6.44 -5.89
N THR A 71 8.40 5.77 -5.35
CA THR A 71 7.42 6.39 -4.45
C THR A 71 6.65 5.35 -3.65
N VAL A 72 6.01 5.77 -2.57
CA VAL A 72 4.98 5.03 -1.84
C VAL A 72 3.70 5.84 -1.90
N ASP A 73 2.61 5.23 -2.33
CA ASP A 73 1.29 5.85 -2.38
C ASP A 73 0.34 5.16 -1.39
N THR A 74 -0.34 5.95 -0.57
CA THR A 74 -1.26 5.48 0.48
C THR A 74 -2.73 5.79 0.14
N LEU A 75 -2.99 6.43 -1.00
CA LEU A 75 -4.33 6.89 -1.38
C LEU A 75 -4.75 6.32 -2.73
N SER A 76 -5.78 5.48 -2.72
CA SER A 76 -6.40 5.01 -3.96
C SER A 76 -7.10 6.18 -4.70
N PRO A 77 -6.95 6.31 -6.03
CA PRO A 77 -6.28 5.39 -6.95
C PRO A 77 -4.75 5.50 -6.90
N TYR A 78 -4.06 4.36 -6.76
CA TYR A 78 -2.60 4.33 -6.62
C TYR A 78 -1.89 4.63 -7.95
N GLN A 79 -1.15 5.74 -7.98
CA GLN A 79 -0.52 6.21 -9.22
C GLN A 79 0.80 6.94 -8.97
N TYR A 80 1.74 6.76 -9.90
CA TYR A 80 2.96 7.55 -10.02
C TYR A 80 3.12 8.10 -11.44
N ASP A 81 3.31 9.42 -11.57
CA ASP A 81 3.60 10.06 -12.85
C ASP A 81 5.10 10.00 -13.14
N TRP A 82 5.49 9.07 -14.00
CA TRP A 82 6.89 8.83 -14.36
C TRP A 82 7.30 9.66 -15.57
N ASP A 83 8.22 10.62 -15.38
CA ASP A 83 8.84 11.39 -16.45
C ASP A 83 9.95 10.60 -17.15
N THR A 84 9.76 10.29 -18.42
CA THR A 84 10.72 9.55 -19.27
C THR A 84 11.57 10.46 -20.15
N THR A 85 11.36 11.79 -20.14
CA THR A 85 11.96 12.74 -21.11
C THR A 85 13.49 12.80 -21.06
N THR A 86 14.09 12.40 -19.94
CA THR A 86 15.55 12.39 -19.74
C THR A 86 16.20 11.02 -19.99
N LEU A 87 15.40 9.99 -20.27
CA LEU A 87 15.86 8.62 -20.50
C LEU A 87 16.25 8.41 -21.97
N GLU A 88 17.14 7.45 -22.21
CA GLU A 88 17.63 7.14 -23.56
C GLU A 88 16.56 6.44 -24.41
N ASN A 89 16.34 6.92 -25.63
CA ASN A 89 15.42 6.25 -26.56
C ASN A 89 15.90 4.82 -26.89
N GLY A 90 15.01 3.86 -26.74
CA GLY A 90 15.29 2.42 -26.89
C GLY A 90 15.71 1.73 -25.60
N SER A 91 15.89 2.44 -24.48
CA SER A 91 16.15 1.82 -23.18
C SER A 91 14.95 1.00 -22.71
N GLN A 92 15.22 -0.11 -22.02
CA GLN A 92 14.20 -0.93 -21.40
C GLN A 92 14.20 -0.71 -19.89
N HIS A 93 13.00 -0.61 -19.32
CA HIS A 93 12.80 -0.41 -17.88
C HIS A 93 11.80 -1.42 -17.34
N THR A 94 12.09 -1.99 -16.17
CA THR A 94 11.19 -2.91 -15.47
C THR A 94 10.42 -2.14 -14.40
N LEU A 95 9.10 -2.13 -14.50
CA LEU A 95 8.19 -1.54 -13.53
C LEU A 95 7.61 -2.65 -12.66
N SER A 96 7.71 -2.49 -11.35
CA SER A 96 7.11 -3.39 -10.36
C SER A 96 6.52 -2.58 -9.20
N ALA A 97 5.67 -3.22 -8.41
CA ALA A 97 5.11 -2.63 -7.21
C ALA A 97 4.95 -3.67 -6.11
N THR A 98 4.97 -3.22 -4.86
CA THR A 98 4.60 -4.02 -3.69
C THR A 98 3.35 -3.41 -3.10
N VAL A 99 2.33 -4.24 -2.88
CA VAL A 99 1.09 -3.84 -2.20
C VAL A 99 1.16 -4.37 -0.77
N THR A 100 0.89 -3.51 0.20
CA THR A 100 0.86 -3.83 1.63
C THR A 100 -0.53 -3.55 2.19
N ASP A 101 -1.10 -4.50 2.93
CA ASP A 101 -2.39 -4.34 3.62
C ASP A 101 -2.24 -3.69 5.01
N ASP A 102 -3.36 -3.43 5.68
CA ASP A 102 -3.37 -2.85 7.04
C ASP A 102 -2.85 -3.82 8.13
N ALA A 103 -2.77 -5.12 7.84
CA ALA A 103 -2.21 -6.16 8.70
C ALA A 103 -0.73 -6.48 8.39
N ALA A 104 -0.10 -5.68 7.51
CA ALA A 104 1.27 -5.80 7.05
C ALA A 104 1.60 -7.09 6.25
N HIS A 105 0.62 -7.76 5.64
CA HIS A 105 0.94 -8.70 4.57
C HIS A 105 1.26 -7.95 3.28
N THR A 106 2.11 -8.57 2.47
CA THR A 106 2.65 -7.96 1.26
C THR A 106 2.49 -8.86 0.06
N THR A 107 2.16 -8.29 -1.09
CA THR A 107 2.18 -8.95 -2.39
C THR A 107 2.99 -8.14 -3.38
N ILE A 108 3.97 -8.80 -4.01
CA ILE A 108 4.71 -8.22 -5.15
C ILE A 108 3.88 -8.46 -6.40
N VAL A 109 3.53 -7.38 -7.11
CA VAL A 109 2.77 -7.48 -8.35
C VAL A 109 3.67 -7.99 -9.49
N GLN A 110 3.06 -8.63 -10.49
CA GLN A 110 3.81 -9.10 -11.65
C GLN A 110 4.49 -7.92 -12.37
N PRO A 111 5.82 -7.91 -12.53
CA PRO A 111 6.52 -6.83 -13.20
C PRO A 111 6.15 -6.71 -14.68
N VAL A 112 6.20 -5.49 -15.20
CA VAL A 112 6.04 -5.19 -16.63
C VAL A 112 7.33 -4.59 -17.18
N LEU A 113 7.70 -4.98 -18.40
CA LEU A 113 8.84 -4.41 -19.11
C LEU A 113 8.34 -3.40 -20.14
N VAL A 114 8.92 -2.21 -20.20
CA VAL A 114 8.58 -1.18 -21.19
C VAL A 114 9.81 -0.68 -21.92
N THR A 115 9.61 0.01 -23.05
CA THR A 115 10.69 0.63 -23.82
C THR A 115 10.43 2.12 -23.99
N VAL A 116 11.42 2.96 -23.72
CA VAL A 116 11.28 4.42 -23.85
C VAL A 116 11.50 4.86 -25.30
N SER A 117 10.70 5.81 -25.78
CA SER A 117 10.88 6.48 -27.07
C SER A 117 10.25 7.88 -27.06
N ASN A 118 10.98 8.89 -26.59
CA ASN A 118 10.59 10.31 -26.66
C ASN A 118 10.78 10.91 -28.06
#